data_AF-A0A7Y6XKW1-F1
#
_entry.id   AF-A0A7Y6XKW1-F1
#
_cell.length_a   1.000
_cell.length_b   1.000
_cell.length_c   1.000
_cell.angle_alpha   90.00
_cell.angle_beta   90.00
_cell.angle_gamma   90.00
#
_symmetry.space_group_name_H-M   'P 1'
#
loop_
_entity.id
_entity.type
_entity.pdbx_description
1 polymer ?
#
loop_
_entity_poly.entity_id
_entity_poly.type
_entity_poly.pdbx_seq_one_letter_code
_entity_poly.pdbx_strand_id
1 'polypeptide(L)'
;MKPSSLTWLSFLSGATVMASEMAASRLVAPYFGSSTPVWAALISLVLGGLALGAHLGGRWADRAERLEPLRMALCVAALLLAALPFLARALLPGATTAVMTGRPLEAMGRVALVVLVAVPPLLALGAVGPFLLRVGLGGVASAGAHAGRLSSASTMGSIAGTLLAAFVVLPWLGTARAMACFAGLLGLTAAHGLGWRWRVMAVGVPVVALAFGIHALPRHPRALEVAESPHAFVQVLESPEGTRSLVFDEGFAVQSTWLPGQPVREEVFAHYLLTPAMARAEPRAPRVLLLGLGAGTSARGLR
;
A
#
# COMPACT_ATOMS: atom_id res chain seq x y z
N MET A 1 12.38 -15.90 -28.78
CA MET A 1 11.44 -16.08 -27.66
C MET A 1 10.01 -15.89 -28.18
N LYS A 2 9.00 -16.62 -27.71
CA LYS A 2 7.63 -16.46 -28.24
C LYS A 2 7.08 -15.06 -27.87
N PRO A 3 6.47 -14.31 -28.80
CA PRO A 3 5.97 -12.95 -28.57
C PRO A 3 4.99 -12.85 -27.39
N SER A 4 4.27 -13.94 -27.08
CA SER A 4 3.38 -14.03 -25.93
C SER A 4 4.07 -13.78 -24.58
N SER A 5 5.34 -14.16 -24.42
CA SER A 5 6.05 -13.98 -23.15
C SER A 5 6.36 -12.51 -22.83
N LEU A 6 6.57 -11.67 -23.85
CA LEU A 6 6.83 -10.24 -23.67
C LEU A 6 5.54 -9.51 -23.29
N THR A 7 4.44 -9.86 -23.95
CA THR A 7 3.11 -9.31 -23.65
C THR A 7 2.68 -9.62 -22.21
N TRP A 8 2.89 -10.86 -21.74
CA TRP A 8 2.60 -11.23 -20.35
C TRP A 8 3.45 -10.47 -19.33
N LEU A 9 4.73 -10.28 -19.61
CA LEU A 9 5.60 -9.50 -18.74
C LEU A 9 5.15 -8.04 -18.66
N SER A 10 4.75 -7.45 -19.80
CA SER A 10 4.19 -6.09 -19.86
C SER A 10 2.86 -5.97 -19.11
N PHE A 11 1.99 -6.97 -19.24
CA PHE A 11 0.72 -7.02 -18.51
C PHE A 11 0.95 -7.09 -17.00
N LEU A 12 1.80 -8.00 -16.54
CA LEU A 12 2.05 -8.17 -15.11
C LEU A 12 2.86 -7.03 -14.50
N SER A 13 3.73 -6.37 -15.27
CA SER A 13 4.38 -5.14 -14.80
C SER A 13 3.35 -4.03 -14.58
N GLY A 14 2.43 -3.82 -15.52
CA GLY A 14 1.35 -2.84 -15.37
C GLY A 14 0.45 -3.15 -14.17
N ALA A 15 0.06 -4.42 -14.00
CA ALA A 15 -0.71 -4.87 -12.85
C ALA A 15 0.01 -4.63 -11.53
N THR A 16 1.31 -4.94 -11.48
CA THR A 16 2.12 -4.78 -10.26
C THR A 16 2.33 -3.32 -9.90
N VAL A 17 2.55 -2.43 -10.88
CA VAL A 17 2.64 -0.98 -10.65
C VAL A 17 1.39 -0.48 -9.94
N MET A 18 0.22 -0.69 -10.54
CA MET A 18 -1.02 -0.14 -10.00
C MET A 18 -1.44 -0.80 -8.69
N ALA A 19 -1.26 -2.12 -8.56
CA ALA A 19 -1.57 -2.81 -7.34
C ALA A 19 -0.66 -2.38 -6.18
N SER A 20 0.63 -2.17 -6.45
CA SER A 20 1.58 -1.69 -5.45
C SER A 20 1.30 -0.24 -5.07
N GLU A 21 0.87 0.61 -6.00
CA GLU A 21 0.42 1.98 -5.70
C GLU A 21 -0.80 1.98 -4.77
N MET A 22 -1.80 1.14 -5.07
CA MET A 22 -2.99 1.00 -4.23
C MET A 22 -2.63 0.51 -2.83
N ALA A 23 -1.74 -0.47 -2.72
CA ALA A 23 -1.22 -0.95 -1.43
C ALA A 23 -0.37 0.12 -0.72
N ALA A 24 0.46 0.87 -1.44
CA ALA A 24 1.31 1.92 -0.88
C ALA A 24 0.48 3.06 -0.27
N SER A 25 -0.66 3.42 -0.87
CA SER A 25 -1.57 4.41 -0.29
C SER A 25 -2.03 4.02 1.11
N ARG A 26 -2.38 2.73 1.29
CA ARG A 26 -2.75 2.16 2.59
C ARG A 26 -1.55 2.08 3.51
N LEU A 27 -0.38 1.71 3.00
CA LEU A 27 0.84 1.60 3.81
C LEU A 27 1.25 2.94 4.45
N VAL A 28 1.02 4.04 3.75
CA VAL A 28 1.41 5.40 4.15
C VAL A 28 0.35 6.06 5.02
N ALA A 29 -0.94 5.71 4.86
CA ALA A 29 -2.05 6.31 5.59
C ALA A 29 -1.84 6.34 7.12
N PRO A 30 -1.44 5.24 7.80
CA PRO A 30 -1.18 5.21 9.24
C PRO A 30 -0.11 6.16 9.77
N TYR A 31 0.67 6.77 8.89
CA TYR A 31 1.75 7.66 9.26
C TYR A 31 1.47 9.10 8.85
N PHE A 32 0.75 9.34 7.75
CA PHE A 32 0.68 10.69 7.16
C PHE A 32 -0.72 11.20 6.84
N GLY A 33 -1.77 10.38 6.88
CA GLY A 33 -3.06 10.79 6.34
C GLY A 33 -3.47 9.97 5.14
N SER A 34 -4.79 9.90 4.93
CA SER A 34 -5.39 9.64 3.61
C SER A 34 -5.78 10.93 2.87
N SER A 35 -5.09 12.05 3.14
CA SER A 35 -5.45 13.37 2.61
C SER A 35 -5.04 13.57 1.14
N THR A 36 -5.70 14.51 0.45
CA THR A 36 -5.41 14.83 -0.97
C THR A 36 -3.94 15.15 -1.24
N PRO A 37 -3.22 15.93 -0.40
CA PRO A 37 -1.78 16.18 -0.61
C PRO A 37 -0.91 14.92 -0.50
N VAL A 38 -1.24 14.00 0.42
CA VAL A 38 -0.51 12.72 0.56
C VAL A 38 -0.71 11.86 -0.68
N TRP A 39 -1.94 11.77 -1.18
CA TRP A 39 -2.25 11.09 -2.43
C TRP A 39 -1.52 11.70 -3.63
N ALA A 40 -1.51 13.03 -3.75
CA ALA A 40 -0.79 13.72 -4.83
C ALA A 40 0.72 13.43 -4.79
N ALA A 41 1.32 13.39 -3.60
CA ALA A 41 2.74 13.05 -3.44
C ALA A 41 3.02 11.58 -3.80
N LEU A 42 2.14 10.65 -3.43
CA LEU A 42 2.26 9.23 -3.77
C LEU A 42 2.23 9.02 -5.30
N ILE A 43 1.22 9.57 -5.97
CA ILE A 43 1.08 9.48 -7.44
C ILE A 43 2.31 10.11 -8.10
N SER A 44 2.75 11.27 -7.62
CA SER A 44 3.93 11.97 -8.15
C SER A 44 5.20 11.13 -8.01
N LEU A 45 5.38 10.41 -6.89
CA LEU A 45 6.51 9.51 -6.69
C LEU A 45 6.46 8.32 -7.65
N VAL A 46 5.28 7.69 -7.80
CA VAL A 46 5.08 6.56 -8.71
C VAL A 46 5.33 6.97 -10.15
N LEU A 47 4.63 8.01 -10.64
CA LEU A 47 4.77 8.49 -12.01
C LEU A 47 6.17 9.04 -12.29
N GLY A 48 6.77 9.78 -11.35
CA GLY A 48 8.13 10.29 -11.48
C GLY A 48 9.16 9.15 -11.56
N GLY A 49 9.02 8.13 -10.73
CA GLY A 49 9.85 6.93 -10.77
C GLY A 49 9.69 6.14 -12.07
N LEU A 50 8.46 5.98 -12.56
CA LEU A 50 8.20 5.31 -13.85
C LEU A 50 8.76 6.11 -15.03
N ALA A 51 8.59 7.44 -15.04
CA ALA A 51 9.11 8.30 -16.10
C ALA A 51 10.64 8.28 -16.14
N LEU A 52 11.29 8.42 -14.98
CA LEU A 52 12.75 8.31 -14.88
C LEU A 52 13.22 6.90 -15.25
N GLY A 53 12.50 5.87 -14.82
CA GLY A 53 12.73 4.47 -15.18
C GLY A 53 12.64 4.22 -16.68
N ALA A 54 11.65 4.80 -17.36
CA ALA A 54 11.50 4.70 -18.80
C ALA A 54 12.64 5.41 -19.55
N HIS A 55 13.04 6.60 -19.09
CA HIS A 55 14.15 7.34 -19.69
C HIS A 55 15.49 6.62 -19.53
N LEU A 56 15.83 6.21 -18.31
CA LEU A 56 17.06 5.47 -18.03
C LEU A 56 17.02 4.06 -18.65
N GLY A 57 15.86 3.43 -18.61
CA GLY A 57 15.58 2.14 -19.21
C GLY A 57 15.73 2.14 -20.72
N GLY A 58 15.32 3.20 -21.42
CA GLY A 58 15.56 3.34 -22.86
C GLY A 58 17.05 3.39 -23.21
N ARG A 59 17.80 4.24 -22.51
CA ARG A 59 19.26 4.32 -22.68
C ARG A 59 19.99 3.02 -22.35
N TRP A 60 19.47 2.27 -21.39
CA TRP A 60 20.01 0.97 -21.01
C TRP A 60 19.62 -0.11 -22.02
N ALA A 61 18.39 -0.07 -22.55
CA ALA A 61 17.90 -0.98 -23.57
C ALA A 61 18.70 -0.87 -24.87
N ASP A 62 19.09 0.34 -25.28
CA ASP A 62 19.87 0.54 -26.51
C ASP A 62 21.20 -0.22 -26.51
N ARG A 63 21.80 -0.39 -25.32
CA ARG A 63 23.05 -1.13 -25.10
C ARG A 63 22.82 -2.61 -24.77
N ALA A 64 21.59 -3.01 -24.50
CA ALA A 64 21.26 -4.35 -24.06
C ALA A 64 20.85 -5.22 -25.24
N GLU A 65 21.63 -6.25 -25.53
CA GLU A 65 21.30 -7.26 -26.54
C GLU A 65 20.35 -8.35 -26.01
N ARG A 66 20.16 -8.38 -24.68
CA ARG A 66 19.56 -9.49 -23.93
C ARG A 66 18.57 -8.97 -22.90
N LEU A 67 17.55 -9.78 -22.60
CA LEU A 67 16.48 -9.41 -21.65
C LEU A 67 16.84 -9.75 -20.20
N GLU A 68 17.87 -10.57 -20.00
CA GLU A 68 18.37 -11.03 -18.72
C GLU A 68 18.64 -9.88 -17.73
N PRO A 69 19.27 -8.75 -18.11
CA PRO A 69 19.49 -7.65 -17.19
C PRO A 69 18.19 -7.02 -16.66
N LEU A 70 17.20 -6.79 -17.53
CA LEU A 70 15.88 -6.32 -17.10
C LEU A 70 15.22 -7.34 -16.17
N ARG A 71 15.25 -8.64 -16.50
CA ARG A 71 14.66 -9.69 -15.67
C ARG A 71 15.29 -9.73 -14.27
N MET A 72 16.61 -9.55 -14.16
CA MET A 72 17.28 -9.47 -12.87
C MET A 72 16.83 -8.22 -12.09
N ALA A 73 16.75 -7.06 -12.76
CA ALA A 73 16.24 -5.84 -12.15
C ALA A 73 14.78 -6.00 -11.65
N LEU A 74 13.92 -6.67 -12.40
CA LEU A 74 12.54 -6.96 -11.99
C LEU A 74 12.45 -7.97 -10.83
N CYS A 75 13.35 -8.94 -10.77
CA CYS A 75 13.44 -9.83 -9.61
C CYS A 75 13.84 -9.02 -8.37
N VAL A 76 14.84 -8.14 -8.47
CA VAL A 76 15.23 -7.26 -7.34
C VAL A 76 14.09 -6.32 -6.97
N ALA A 77 13.38 -5.74 -7.94
CA ALA A 77 12.21 -4.91 -7.71
C ALA A 77 11.12 -5.65 -6.93
N ALA A 78 10.83 -6.91 -7.29
CA ALA A 78 9.89 -7.74 -6.56
C ALA A 78 10.32 -7.94 -5.09
N LEU A 79 11.60 -8.20 -4.83
CA LEU A 79 12.10 -8.35 -3.45
C LEU A 79 11.91 -7.07 -2.63
N LEU A 80 12.26 -5.93 -3.21
CA LEU A 80 12.12 -4.64 -2.55
C LEU A 80 10.64 -4.28 -2.31
N LEU A 81 9.75 -4.56 -3.27
CA LEU A 81 8.29 -4.39 -3.10
C LEU A 81 7.75 -5.25 -1.96
N ALA A 82 8.19 -6.51 -1.85
CA ALA A 82 7.78 -7.39 -0.75
C ALA A 82 8.32 -6.94 0.62
N ALA A 83 9.50 -6.29 0.64
CA ALA A 83 10.13 -5.80 1.87
C ALA A 83 9.60 -4.43 2.34
N LEU A 84 9.07 -3.62 1.42
CA LEU A 84 8.59 -2.26 1.71
C LEU A 84 7.62 -2.13 2.90
N PRO A 85 6.63 -3.02 3.11
CA PRO A 85 5.70 -2.90 4.23
C PRO A 85 6.40 -3.03 5.60
N PHE A 86 7.38 -3.94 5.69
CA PHE A 86 8.19 -4.14 6.89
C PHE A 86 9.11 -2.94 7.14
N LEU A 87 9.69 -2.39 6.07
CA LEU A 87 10.53 -1.22 6.16
C LEU A 87 9.75 0.03 6.60
N ALA A 88 8.56 0.24 6.01
CA ALA A 88 7.65 1.31 6.41
C ALA A 88 7.29 1.20 7.89
N ARG A 89 6.97 -0.01 8.38
CA ARG A 89 6.74 -0.25 9.81
C ARG A 89 7.94 0.01 10.70
N ALA A 90 9.16 -0.25 10.23
CA ALA A 90 10.36 -0.01 11.01
C ALA A 90 10.75 1.48 11.06
N LEU A 91 10.52 2.22 9.98
CA LEU A 91 11.09 3.55 9.78
C LEU A 91 10.11 4.71 9.93
N LEU A 92 8.84 4.54 9.55
CA LEU A 92 7.87 5.62 9.56
C LEU A 92 7.25 5.94 10.92
N PRO A 93 7.16 5.03 11.92
CA PRO A 93 6.62 5.39 13.23
C PRO A 93 7.33 6.61 13.81
N GLY A 94 6.56 7.61 14.22
CA GLY A 94 7.07 8.85 14.82
C GLY A 94 7.60 9.91 13.84
N ALA A 95 7.47 9.72 12.53
CA ALA A 95 7.80 10.76 11.54
C ALA A 95 6.94 12.02 11.75
N THR A 96 5.63 11.87 11.95
CA THR A 96 4.72 12.99 12.26
C THR A 96 5.02 13.64 13.60
N THR A 97 5.26 12.87 14.65
CA THR A 97 5.64 13.41 15.97
C THR A 97 6.96 14.18 15.89
N ALA A 98 7.94 13.72 15.09
CA ALA A 98 9.18 14.43 14.88
C ALA A 98 8.95 15.80 14.25
N VAL A 99 8.06 15.92 13.25
CA VAL A 99 7.66 17.24 12.70
C VAL A 99 7.01 18.11 13.77
N MET A 100 6.03 17.58 14.51
CA MET A 100 5.28 18.34 15.53
C MET A 100 6.15 18.81 16.70
N THR A 101 7.23 18.07 17.02
CA THR A 101 8.19 18.40 18.08
C THR A 101 9.36 19.26 17.61
N GLY A 102 9.29 19.81 16.38
CA GLY A 102 10.34 20.70 15.85
C GLY A 102 11.60 19.97 15.38
N ARG A 103 11.50 18.68 15.04
CA ARG A 103 12.58 17.83 14.49
C ARG A 103 12.30 17.41 13.03
N PRO A 104 12.07 18.37 12.10
CA PRO A 104 11.68 18.04 10.73
C PRO A 104 12.74 17.26 9.95
N LEU A 105 14.04 17.47 10.25
CA LEU A 105 15.13 16.76 9.58
C LEU A 105 15.10 15.25 9.87
N GLU A 106 14.70 14.85 11.08
CA GLU A 106 14.53 13.43 11.43
C GLU A 106 13.36 12.81 10.66
N ALA A 107 12.23 13.53 10.58
CA ALA A 107 11.07 13.07 9.81
C ALA A 107 11.44 12.90 8.32
N MET A 108 12.14 13.88 7.76
CA MET A 108 12.63 13.83 6.37
C MET A 108 13.59 12.65 6.17
N GLY A 109 14.51 12.39 7.09
CA GLY A 109 15.44 11.26 7.01
C GLY A 109 14.72 9.91 7.00
N ARG A 110 13.70 9.74 7.84
CA ARG A 110 12.86 8.52 7.89
C ARG A 110 12.10 8.29 6.58
N VAL A 111 11.45 9.34 6.07
CA VAL A 111 10.73 9.29 4.78
C VAL A 111 11.69 9.03 3.62
N ALA A 112 12.83 9.72 3.60
CA ALA A 112 13.83 9.59 2.55
C ALA A 112 14.36 8.16 2.46
N LEU A 113 14.56 7.46 3.58
CA LEU A 113 15.02 6.08 3.58
C LEU A 113 14.00 5.10 3.00
N VAL A 114 12.70 5.30 3.27
CA VAL A 114 11.62 4.50 2.65
C VAL A 114 11.52 4.81 1.16
N VAL A 115 11.58 6.09 0.77
CA VAL A 115 11.56 6.52 -0.64
C VAL A 115 12.75 5.95 -1.40
N LEU A 116 13.94 5.95 -0.80
CA LEU A 116 15.16 5.40 -1.39
C LEU A 116 15.01 3.91 -1.74
N VAL A 117 14.24 3.16 -0.95
CA VAL A 117 13.93 1.74 -1.21
C VAL A 117 12.76 1.57 -2.17
N ALA A 118 11.81 2.51 -2.20
CA ALA A 118 10.64 2.48 -3.08
C ALA A 118 10.96 2.88 -4.53
N VAL A 119 11.97 3.73 -4.75
CA VAL A 119 12.33 4.23 -6.09
C VAL A 119 12.90 3.13 -7.01
N PRO A 120 13.84 2.27 -6.61
CA PRO A 120 14.40 1.26 -7.50
C PRO A 120 13.38 0.32 -8.16
N PRO A 121 12.34 -0.18 -7.46
CA PRO A 121 11.24 -0.89 -8.09
C PRO A 121 10.52 -0.10 -9.17
N LEU A 122 10.23 1.17 -8.92
CA LEU A 122 9.57 2.06 -9.88
C LEU A 122 10.44 2.30 -11.11
N LEU A 123 11.74 2.49 -10.92
CA LEU A 123 12.70 2.61 -12.03
C LEU A 123 12.73 1.34 -12.89
N ALA A 124 12.79 0.16 -12.27
CA ALA A 124 12.82 -1.12 -12.96
C ALA A 124 11.50 -1.40 -13.73
N LEU A 125 10.36 -1.07 -13.12
CA LEU A 125 9.05 -1.20 -13.76
C LEU A 125 8.87 -0.20 -14.91
N GLY A 126 9.35 1.04 -14.75
CA GLY A 126 9.35 2.04 -15.81
C GLY A 126 10.22 1.65 -17.01
N ALA A 127 11.33 0.94 -16.76
CA ALA A 127 12.22 0.44 -17.80
C ALA A 127 11.61 -0.67 -18.67
N VAL A 128 10.52 -1.34 -18.25
CA VAL A 128 9.93 -2.49 -18.95
C VAL A 128 9.50 -2.13 -20.36
N GLY A 129 8.72 -1.06 -20.53
CA GLY A 129 8.21 -0.62 -21.84
C GLY A 129 9.31 -0.46 -22.89
N PRO A 130 10.31 0.43 -22.67
CA PRO A 130 11.37 0.65 -23.64
C PRO A 130 12.25 -0.60 -23.87
N PHE A 131 12.53 -1.40 -22.84
CA PHE A 131 13.30 -2.65 -23.01
C PHE A 131 12.57 -3.68 -23.87
N LEU A 132 11.28 -3.94 -23.58
CA LEU A 132 10.51 -4.92 -24.33
C LEU A 132 10.31 -4.47 -25.77
N LEU A 133 10.15 -3.16 -25.99
CA LEU A 133 10.12 -2.61 -27.33
C LEU A 133 11.46 -2.87 -28.04
N ARG A 134 12.59 -2.48 -27.44
CA ARG A 134 13.92 -2.66 -28.05
C ARG A 134 14.25 -4.12 -28.39
N VAL A 135 14.00 -5.05 -27.47
CA VAL A 135 14.29 -6.49 -27.66
C VAL A 135 13.27 -7.17 -28.58
N GLY A 136 12.03 -6.67 -28.64
CA GLY A 136 10.96 -7.22 -29.48
C GLY A 136 10.96 -6.72 -30.93
N LEU A 137 11.76 -5.70 -31.26
CA LEU A 137 11.82 -5.11 -32.59
C LEU A 137 12.62 -5.99 -33.55
N GLY A 138 11.94 -6.60 -34.52
CA GLY A 138 12.56 -7.25 -35.68
C GLY A 138 12.82 -6.31 -36.87
N GLY A 139 12.42 -5.03 -36.78
CA GLY A 139 12.57 -4.03 -37.84
C GLY A 139 11.60 -2.85 -37.69
N VAL A 140 11.94 -1.71 -38.31
CA VAL A 140 11.21 -0.42 -38.19
C VAL A 140 9.75 -0.52 -38.65
N ALA A 141 9.47 -1.30 -39.70
CA ALA A 141 8.13 -1.45 -40.27
C ALA A 141 7.10 -2.04 -39.28
N SER A 142 7.55 -2.81 -38.29
CA SER A 142 6.67 -3.44 -37.30
C SER A 142 6.65 -2.70 -35.95
N ALA A 143 7.39 -1.60 -35.82
CA ALA A 143 7.64 -0.96 -34.53
C ALA A 143 6.37 -0.42 -33.87
N GLY A 144 5.52 0.26 -34.63
CA GLY A 144 4.26 0.81 -34.12
C GLY A 144 3.32 -0.29 -33.58
N ALA A 145 3.18 -1.41 -34.31
CA ALA A 145 2.32 -2.52 -33.90
C ALA A 145 2.86 -3.26 -32.65
N HIS A 146 4.18 -3.35 -32.47
CA HIS A 146 4.78 -3.90 -31.25
C HIS A 146 4.59 -2.96 -30.06
N ALA A 147 4.87 -1.66 -30.23
CA ALA A 147 4.65 -0.65 -29.20
C ALA A 147 3.17 -0.62 -28.74
N GLY A 148 2.23 -0.62 -29.68
CA GLY A 148 0.80 -0.65 -29.38
C GLY A 148 0.36 -1.91 -28.61
N ARG A 149 0.86 -3.09 -28.96
CA ARG A 149 0.58 -4.34 -28.23
C ARG A 149 1.14 -4.35 -26.82
N LEU A 150 2.36 -3.85 -26.61
CA LEU A 150 2.96 -3.75 -25.28
C LEU A 150 2.23 -2.72 -24.42
N SER A 151 1.94 -1.54 -24.97
CA SER A 151 1.21 -0.48 -24.28
C SER A 151 -0.19 -0.92 -23.88
N SER A 152 -0.98 -1.49 -24.80
CA SER A 152 -2.31 -2.03 -24.49
C SER A 152 -2.27 -3.14 -23.45
N ALA A 153 -1.30 -4.06 -23.52
CA ALA A 153 -1.13 -5.10 -22.51
C ALA A 153 -0.80 -4.52 -21.14
N SER A 154 0.10 -3.52 -21.06
CA SER A 154 0.42 -2.84 -19.82
C SER A 154 -0.81 -2.13 -19.24
N THR A 155 -1.57 -1.41 -20.06
CA THR A 155 -2.78 -0.70 -19.62
C THR A 155 -3.86 -1.67 -19.13
N MET A 156 -4.09 -2.77 -19.85
CA MET A 156 -5.03 -3.80 -19.41
C MET A 156 -4.58 -4.44 -18.10
N GLY A 157 -3.27 -4.68 -17.96
CA GLY A 157 -2.64 -5.14 -16.74
C GLY A 157 -2.87 -4.17 -15.59
N SER A 158 -2.62 -2.87 -15.81
CA SER A 158 -2.88 -1.79 -14.84
C SER A 158 -4.34 -1.76 -14.37
N ILE A 159 -5.30 -1.86 -15.29
CA ILE A 159 -6.73 -1.94 -14.95
C ILE A 159 -7.00 -3.17 -14.08
N ALA A 160 -6.57 -4.36 -14.53
CA ALA A 160 -6.77 -5.60 -13.81
C ALA A 160 -6.12 -5.57 -12.42
N GLY A 161 -4.89 -5.08 -12.32
CA GLY A 161 -4.15 -4.92 -11.07
C GLY A 161 -4.84 -3.96 -10.10
N THR A 162 -5.34 -2.83 -10.60
CA THR A 162 -6.11 -1.85 -9.80
C THR A 162 -7.37 -2.48 -9.23
N LEU A 163 -8.18 -3.12 -10.07
CA LEU A 163 -9.45 -3.73 -9.67
C LEU A 163 -9.22 -4.91 -8.72
N LEU A 164 -8.29 -5.81 -9.04
CA LEU A 164 -7.96 -6.94 -8.18
C LEU A 164 -7.40 -6.47 -6.84
N ALA A 165 -6.48 -5.50 -6.83
CA ALA A 165 -5.92 -4.98 -5.59
C ALA A 165 -7.01 -4.35 -4.72
N ALA A 166 -7.78 -3.39 -5.26
CA ALA A 166 -8.73 -2.60 -4.49
C ALA A 166 -9.93 -3.44 -3.98
N PHE A 167 -10.50 -4.30 -4.82
CA PHE A 167 -11.76 -4.98 -4.50
C PHE A 167 -11.60 -6.41 -3.96
N VAL A 168 -10.44 -7.04 -4.17
CA VAL A 168 -10.26 -8.46 -3.82
C VAL A 168 -9.07 -8.67 -2.89
N VAL A 169 -7.87 -8.32 -3.34
CA VAL A 169 -6.63 -8.70 -2.65
C VAL A 169 -6.46 -7.89 -1.36
N LEU A 170 -6.64 -6.56 -1.39
CA LEU A 170 -6.48 -5.71 -0.20
C LEU A 170 -7.53 -5.99 0.89
N PRO A 171 -8.84 -6.14 0.58
CA PRO A 171 -9.83 -6.43 1.62
C PRO A 171 -9.63 -7.81 2.28
N TRP A 172 -9.11 -8.81 1.55
CA TRP A 172 -8.99 -10.18 2.05
C TRP A 172 -7.63 -10.46 2.69
N LEU A 173 -6.55 -9.98 2.07
CA LEU A 173 -5.18 -10.26 2.51
C LEU A 173 -4.56 -9.08 3.27
N GLY A 174 -5.11 -7.88 3.19
CA GLY A 174 -4.47 -6.69 3.75
C GLY A 174 -3.21 -6.27 2.96
N THR A 175 -2.63 -5.16 3.37
CA THR A 175 -1.68 -4.39 2.57
C THR A 175 -0.37 -5.14 2.31
N ALA A 176 0.25 -5.68 3.37
CA ALA A 176 1.56 -6.32 3.24
C ALA A 176 1.52 -7.60 2.40
N ARG A 177 0.49 -8.43 2.63
CA ARG A 177 0.29 -9.69 1.88
C ARG A 177 -0.12 -9.42 0.44
N ALA A 178 -0.94 -8.40 0.19
CA ALA A 178 -1.28 -7.98 -1.17
C ALA A 178 -0.02 -7.58 -1.95
N MET A 179 0.84 -6.75 -1.36
CA MET A 179 2.08 -6.32 -2.00
C MET A 179 3.03 -7.50 -2.27
N ALA A 180 3.12 -8.45 -1.34
CA ALA A 180 3.86 -9.70 -1.52
C ALA A 180 3.30 -10.56 -2.68
N CYS A 181 1.97 -10.67 -2.83
CA CYS A 181 1.35 -11.40 -3.95
C CYS A 181 1.75 -10.82 -5.31
N PHE A 182 1.57 -9.51 -5.51
CA PHE A 182 1.92 -8.88 -6.79
C PHE A 182 3.42 -8.88 -7.06
N ALA A 183 4.23 -8.66 -6.02
CA ALA A 183 5.67 -8.83 -6.09
C ALA A 183 6.06 -10.25 -6.53
N GLY A 184 5.44 -11.29 -5.96
CA GLY A 184 5.71 -12.67 -6.34
C GLY A 184 5.31 -13.02 -7.76
N LEU A 185 4.18 -12.50 -8.25
CA LEU A 185 3.77 -12.66 -9.65
C LEU A 185 4.77 -11.99 -10.61
N LEU A 186 5.22 -10.78 -10.29
CA LEU A 186 6.27 -10.10 -11.07
C LEU A 186 7.58 -10.88 -11.04
N GLY A 187 8.02 -11.30 -9.85
CA GLY A 187 9.27 -12.04 -9.66
C GLY A 187 9.27 -13.36 -10.42
N LEU A 188 8.18 -14.13 -10.34
CA LEU A 188 8.04 -15.41 -11.03
C LEU A 188 8.14 -15.27 -12.54
N THR A 189 7.47 -14.26 -13.09
CA THR A 189 7.47 -14.03 -14.54
C THR A 189 8.79 -13.46 -15.04
N ALA A 190 9.47 -12.63 -14.24
CA ALA A 190 10.83 -12.20 -14.53
C ALA A 190 11.83 -13.38 -14.44
N ALA A 191 11.71 -14.24 -13.45
CA ALA A 191 12.62 -15.36 -13.20
C ALA A 191 12.46 -16.55 -14.17
N HIS A 192 11.35 -16.60 -14.93
CA HIS A 192 11.08 -17.71 -15.86
C HIS A 192 12.23 -17.97 -16.84
N GLY A 193 12.91 -16.92 -17.32
CA GLY A 193 14.08 -17.07 -18.18
C GLY A 193 15.42 -16.71 -17.53
N LEU A 194 15.52 -16.89 -16.21
CA LEU A 194 16.75 -16.83 -15.44
C LEU A 194 17.07 -18.20 -14.82
N GLY A 195 18.28 -18.34 -14.25
CA GLY A 195 18.70 -19.55 -13.55
C GLY A 195 17.91 -19.84 -12.26
N TRP A 196 18.01 -21.08 -11.76
CA TRP A 196 17.20 -21.59 -10.64
C TRP A 196 17.19 -20.68 -9.39
N ARG A 197 18.34 -20.10 -9.03
CA ARG A 197 18.48 -19.19 -7.88
C ARG A 197 17.49 -18.02 -7.90
N TRP A 198 17.22 -17.46 -9.08
CA TRP A 198 16.29 -16.35 -9.23
C TRP A 198 14.84 -16.78 -9.05
N ARG A 199 14.51 -18.02 -9.44
CA ARG A 199 13.18 -18.60 -9.22
C ARG A 199 12.94 -18.86 -7.73
N VAL A 200 13.96 -19.34 -7.02
CA VAL A 200 13.90 -19.50 -5.56
C VAL A 200 13.68 -18.16 -4.88
N MET A 201 14.45 -17.13 -5.24
CA MET A 201 14.27 -15.79 -4.66
C MET A 201 12.89 -15.20 -4.99
N ALA A 202 12.44 -15.38 -6.23
CA ALA A 202 11.13 -14.93 -6.70
C ALA A 202 9.94 -15.61 -6.01
N VAL A 203 10.13 -16.78 -5.39
CA VAL A 203 9.09 -17.50 -4.64
C VAL A 203 9.28 -17.35 -3.15
N GLY A 204 10.50 -17.61 -2.66
CA GLY A 204 10.81 -17.68 -1.24
C GLY A 204 10.52 -16.37 -0.50
N VAL A 205 10.90 -15.22 -1.07
CA VAL A 205 10.70 -13.93 -0.39
C VAL A 205 9.23 -13.53 -0.33
N PRO A 206 8.44 -13.60 -1.43
CA PRO A 206 6.99 -13.42 -1.35
C PRO A 206 6.30 -14.39 -0.39
N VAL A 207 6.71 -15.66 -0.35
CA VAL A 207 6.14 -16.66 0.59
C VAL A 207 6.42 -16.27 2.04
N VAL A 208 7.66 -15.86 2.34
CA VAL A 208 8.01 -15.35 3.68
C VAL A 208 7.22 -14.08 3.98
N ALA A 209 7.16 -13.11 3.07
CA ALA A 209 6.38 -11.89 3.25
C ALA A 209 4.87 -12.16 3.42
N LEU A 210 4.34 -13.20 2.77
CA LEU A 210 2.96 -13.66 2.95
C LEU A 210 2.73 -14.25 4.34
N ALA A 211 3.65 -15.11 4.79
CA ALA A 211 3.56 -15.74 6.11
C ALA A 211 3.70 -14.73 7.25
N PHE A 212 4.63 -13.77 7.11
CA PHE A 212 4.92 -12.77 8.15
C PHE A 212 4.20 -11.44 7.93
N GLY A 213 3.31 -11.33 6.94
CA GLY A 213 2.66 -10.06 6.59
C GLY A 213 1.86 -9.43 7.73
N ILE A 214 1.36 -10.22 8.68
CA ILE A 214 0.69 -9.71 9.88
C ILE A 214 1.64 -8.91 10.79
N HIS A 215 2.94 -9.19 10.76
CA HIS A 215 3.94 -8.44 11.51
C HIS A 215 4.32 -7.12 10.85
N ALA A 216 3.84 -6.83 9.64
CA ALA A 216 4.04 -5.57 8.96
C ALA A 216 2.98 -4.51 9.31
N LEU A 217 1.90 -4.87 10.02
CA LEU A 217 0.87 -3.91 10.43
C LEU A 217 1.46 -2.87 11.39
N PRO A 218 1.22 -1.56 11.23
CA PRO A 218 1.59 -0.53 12.21
C PRO A 218 1.10 -0.90 13.62
N ARG A 219 1.90 -0.64 14.65
CA ARG A 219 1.58 -1.00 16.03
C ARG A 219 2.15 0.03 16.96
N HIS A 220 1.27 0.78 17.60
CA HIS A 220 1.64 1.68 18.68
C HIS A 220 2.11 0.88 19.91
N PRO A 221 3.08 1.37 20.71
CA PRO A 221 3.55 0.68 21.92
C PRO A 221 2.44 0.33 22.92
N ARG A 222 1.41 1.18 22.99
CA ARG A 222 0.20 1.02 23.83
C ARG A 222 -0.94 0.24 23.16
N ALA A 223 -0.71 -0.35 21.98
CA ALA A 223 -1.76 -1.08 21.28
C ALA A 223 -2.00 -2.46 21.91
N LEU A 224 -3.20 -2.63 22.47
CA LEU A 224 -3.73 -3.92 22.91
C LEU A 224 -3.99 -4.83 21.71
N GLU A 225 -4.69 -4.27 20.73
CA GLU A 225 -5.12 -4.98 19.53
C GLU A 225 -4.86 -4.12 18.30
N VAL A 226 -4.50 -4.77 17.20
CA VAL A 226 -4.30 -4.15 15.89
C VAL A 226 -4.98 -5.02 14.86
N ALA A 227 -5.78 -4.40 14.00
CA ALA A 227 -6.40 -5.04 12.87
C ALA A 227 -6.26 -4.17 11.62
N GLU A 228 -6.40 -4.80 10.46
CA GLU A 228 -6.53 -4.09 9.20
C GLU A 228 -7.94 -4.38 8.66
N SER A 229 -8.77 -3.33 8.58
CA SER A 229 -10.09 -3.43 7.94
C SER A 229 -9.96 -3.24 6.42
N PRO A 230 -11.01 -3.39 5.62
CA PRO A 230 -10.97 -3.02 4.20
C PRO A 230 -10.68 -1.54 3.93
N HIS A 231 -10.90 -0.66 4.93
CA HIS A 231 -10.90 0.80 4.74
C HIS A 231 -9.74 1.50 5.47
N ALA A 232 -9.33 0.98 6.61
CA ALA A 232 -8.37 1.64 7.50
C ALA A 232 -7.59 0.62 8.34
N PHE A 233 -6.43 1.04 8.85
CA PHE A 233 -5.77 0.35 9.95
C PHE A 233 -6.44 0.73 11.26
N VAL A 234 -6.70 -0.27 12.10
CA VAL A 234 -7.47 -0.12 13.34
C VAL A 234 -6.59 -0.55 14.51
N GLN A 235 -6.55 0.29 15.55
CA GLN A 235 -5.80 0.02 16.76
C GLN A 235 -6.65 0.33 17.99
N VAL A 236 -6.60 -0.55 19.00
CA VAL A 236 -7.14 -0.28 20.33
C VAL A 236 -5.98 0.07 21.24
N LEU A 237 -5.92 1.33 21.67
CA LEU A 237 -4.88 1.83 22.57
C LEU A 237 -5.39 1.83 24.00
N GLU A 238 -4.58 1.39 24.95
CA GLU A 238 -4.90 1.50 26.38
C GLU A 238 -3.96 2.49 27.08
N SER A 239 -4.54 3.46 27.80
CA SER A 239 -3.78 4.38 28.64
C SER A 239 -3.41 3.71 29.96
N PRO A 240 -2.38 4.21 30.68
CA PRO A 240 -2.05 3.72 32.03
C PRO A 240 -3.22 3.80 33.01
N GLU A 241 -4.16 4.72 32.82
CA GLU A 241 -5.38 4.84 33.63
C GLU A 241 -6.49 3.84 33.23
N GLY A 242 -6.25 2.96 32.25
CA GLY A 242 -7.22 1.96 31.76
C GLY A 242 -8.21 2.49 30.72
N THR A 243 -8.02 3.71 30.22
CA THR A 243 -8.84 4.27 29.15
C THR A 243 -8.52 3.60 27.83
N ARG A 244 -9.53 3.12 27.10
CA ARG A 244 -9.33 2.46 25.80
C ARG A 244 -9.81 3.34 24.67
N SER A 245 -8.95 3.62 23.70
CA SER A 245 -9.31 4.43 22.53
C SER A 245 -9.21 3.60 21.27
N LEU A 246 -10.28 3.61 20.47
CA LEU A 246 -10.29 3.09 19.11
C LEU A 246 -9.74 4.16 18.18
N VAL A 247 -8.63 3.85 17.51
CA VAL A 247 -7.89 4.79 16.67
C VAL A 247 -7.71 4.19 15.29
N PHE A 248 -7.94 5.02 14.27
CA PHE A 248 -7.72 4.66 12.89
C PHE A 248 -6.48 5.37 12.34
N ASP A 249 -5.76 4.68 11.46
CA ASP A 249 -4.61 5.18 10.72
C ASP A 249 -3.63 6.00 11.56
N GLU A 250 -3.53 7.33 11.36
CA GLU A 250 -2.45 8.21 11.85
C GLU A 250 -2.21 8.20 13.36
N GLY A 251 -3.07 7.55 14.14
CA GLY A 251 -2.87 7.43 15.59
C GLY A 251 -3.36 8.65 16.37
N PHE A 252 -3.74 9.74 15.69
CA PHE A 252 -4.16 11.01 16.30
C PHE A 252 -5.67 11.17 16.38
N ALA A 253 -6.42 10.64 15.39
CA ALA A 253 -7.87 10.74 15.37
C ALA A 253 -8.49 9.59 16.17
N VAL A 254 -9.04 9.91 17.34
CA VAL A 254 -9.75 8.95 18.18
C VAL A 254 -11.19 8.82 17.68
N GLN A 255 -11.55 7.63 17.21
CA GLN A 255 -12.91 7.34 16.74
C GLN A 255 -13.87 7.11 17.91
N SER A 256 -13.42 6.51 19.00
CA SER A 256 -14.23 6.38 20.20
C SER A 256 -13.36 6.01 21.38
N THR A 257 -13.81 6.39 22.57
CA THR A 257 -13.12 6.07 23.80
C THR A 257 -14.05 5.27 24.71
N TRP A 258 -13.46 4.39 25.48
CA TRP A 258 -14.11 3.67 26.54
C TRP A 258 -13.39 4.00 27.84
N LEU A 259 -14.12 4.64 28.75
CA LEU A 259 -13.67 5.02 30.09
C LEU A 259 -14.24 4.03 31.12
N PRO A 260 -13.42 3.25 31.84
CA PRO A 260 -13.90 2.36 32.88
C PRO A 260 -14.64 3.14 33.97
N GLY A 261 -15.85 2.70 34.33
CA GLY A 261 -16.60 3.22 35.49
C GLY A 261 -17.14 4.66 35.36
N GLN A 262 -16.74 5.43 34.35
CA GLN A 262 -17.20 6.82 34.18
C GLN A 262 -18.37 6.92 33.19
N PRO A 263 -19.32 7.86 33.41
CA PRO A 263 -20.30 8.22 32.40
C PRO A 263 -19.60 8.79 31.16
N VAL A 264 -20.18 8.58 29.98
CA VAL A 264 -19.66 9.13 28.72
C VAL A 264 -19.66 10.65 28.81
N ARG A 265 -18.49 11.26 28.99
CA ARG A 265 -18.30 12.71 29.07
C ARG A 265 -17.13 13.12 28.19
N GLU A 266 -17.25 14.26 27.51
CA GLU A 266 -16.17 14.90 26.74
C GLU A 266 -15.60 14.09 25.56
N GLU A 267 -16.33 13.10 25.05
CA GLU A 267 -15.93 12.38 23.83
C GLU A 267 -16.48 13.04 22.56
N VAL A 268 -15.74 12.94 21.46
CA VAL A 268 -16.13 13.49 20.14
C VAL A 268 -17.55 13.06 19.75
N PHE A 269 -17.98 11.86 20.15
CA PHE A 269 -19.30 11.29 19.84
C PHE A 269 -20.28 11.27 21.02
N ALA A 270 -19.93 11.89 22.16
CA ALA A 270 -20.83 12.02 23.30
C ALA A 270 -22.10 12.85 22.98
N HIS A 271 -22.03 13.71 21.96
CA HIS A 271 -23.18 14.49 21.49
C HIS A 271 -24.35 13.62 20.99
N TYR A 272 -24.11 12.38 20.54
CA TYR A 272 -25.20 11.44 20.22
C TYR A 272 -26.04 11.05 21.44
N LEU A 273 -25.53 11.23 22.65
CA LEU A 273 -26.30 11.01 23.87
C LEU A 273 -27.29 12.14 24.16
N LEU A 274 -27.19 13.25 23.42
CA LEU A 274 -28.19 14.32 23.46
C LEU A 274 -29.44 13.97 22.62
N THR A 275 -29.39 12.95 21.76
CA THR A 275 -30.51 12.57 20.87
C THR A 275 -31.82 12.34 21.64
N PRO A 276 -31.86 11.63 22.78
CA PRO A 276 -33.10 11.51 23.56
C PRO A 276 -33.58 12.82 24.17
N ALA A 277 -32.66 13.73 24.55
CA ALA A 277 -33.01 15.05 25.07
C ALA A 277 -33.58 15.95 23.96
N MET A 278 -33.06 15.85 22.73
CA MET A 278 -33.60 16.53 21.55
C MET A 278 -34.97 15.96 21.12
N ALA A 279 -35.19 14.66 21.36
CA ALA A 279 -36.46 13.99 21.08
C ALA A 279 -37.57 14.29 22.09
N ARG A 280 -37.31 15.05 23.17
CA ARG A 280 -38.30 15.44 24.21
C ARG A 280 -39.46 16.32 23.69
N ALA A 281 -39.50 16.62 22.39
CA ALA A 281 -40.72 17.09 21.74
C ALA A 281 -41.82 16.00 21.66
N GLU A 282 -41.50 14.72 21.92
CA GLU A 282 -42.47 13.62 21.96
C GLU A 282 -42.58 12.93 23.33
N PRO A 283 -43.80 12.57 23.79
CA PRO A 283 -44.07 12.01 25.12
C PRO A 283 -43.68 10.54 25.32
N ARG A 284 -42.99 9.89 24.37
CA ARG A 284 -42.57 8.48 24.45
C ARG A 284 -41.05 8.36 24.51
N ALA A 285 -40.55 7.39 25.28
CA ALA A 285 -39.13 7.05 25.29
C ALA A 285 -38.68 6.72 23.85
N PRO A 286 -37.66 7.42 23.31
CA PRO A 286 -37.26 7.25 21.91
C PRO A 286 -36.68 5.86 21.69
N ARG A 287 -37.17 5.16 20.67
CA ARG A 287 -36.55 3.92 20.17
C ARG A 287 -35.37 4.32 19.29
N VAL A 288 -34.16 4.05 19.76
CA VAL A 288 -32.93 4.43 19.03
C VAL A 288 -32.36 3.21 18.29
N LEU A 289 -32.17 3.33 16.98
CA LEU A 289 -31.37 2.39 16.19
C LEU A 289 -29.94 2.92 16.13
N LEU A 290 -29.00 2.17 16.69
CA LEU A 290 -27.57 2.49 16.61
C LEU A 290 -26.94 1.78 15.40
N LEU A 291 -26.52 2.54 14.38
CA LEU A 291 -25.79 2.01 13.23
C LEU A 291 -24.28 2.10 13.48
N GLY A 292 -23.67 0.98 13.85
CA GLY A 292 -22.25 0.90 14.21
C GLY A 292 -22.02 1.08 15.71
N LEU A 293 -21.14 0.25 16.29
CA LEU A 293 -20.91 0.22 17.74
C LEU A 293 -19.76 1.16 18.19
N GLY A 294 -18.78 1.42 17.33
CA GLY A 294 -17.50 2.00 17.75
C GLY A 294 -16.91 1.19 18.92
N ALA A 295 -16.40 1.87 19.95
CA ALA A 295 -16.01 1.28 21.23
C ALA A 295 -17.18 0.99 22.20
N GLY A 296 -18.43 1.08 21.73
CA GLY A 296 -19.63 0.88 22.56
C GLY A 296 -20.05 2.08 23.39
N THR A 297 -19.41 3.23 23.20
CA THR A 297 -19.63 4.47 23.96
C THR A 297 -21.10 4.91 23.90
N SER A 298 -21.64 5.10 22.70
CA SER A 298 -23.02 5.55 22.51
C SER A 298 -24.04 4.54 23.02
N ALA A 299 -23.80 3.24 22.82
CA ALA A 299 -24.66 2.16 23.31
C ALA A 299 -24.73 2.13 24.85
N ARG A 300 -23.60 2.37 25.53
CA ARG A 300 -23.55 2.44 26.99
C ARG A 300 -24.23 3.69 27.54
N GLY A 301 -24.07 4.84 26.89
CA GLY A 301 -24.70 6.08 27.34
C GLY A 301 -26.22 6.16 27.11
N LEU A 302 -26.76 5.33 26.21
CA LEU A 302 -28.20 5.23 25.94
C LEU A 302 -28.92 4.15 26.80
N ARG A 303 -28.18 3.35 27.56
CA ARG A 303 -28.73 2.40 28.54
C ARG A 303 -29.01 3.10 29.86
#